data_AF-A5YRS8-F1
#
_entry.id   AF-A5YRS8-F1
#
_cell.length_a   1.000
_cell.length_b   1.000
_cell.length_c   1.000
_cell.angle_alpha   90.00
_cell.angle_beta   90.00
_cell.angle_gamma   90.00
#
_symmetry.space_group_name_H-M   'P 1'
#
loop_
_entity.id
_entity.type
_entity.pdbx_description
1 polymer ?
#
loop_
_entity_poly.entity_id
_entity_poly.type
_entity_poly.pdbx_seq_one_letter_code
_entity_poly.pdbx_strand_id
1 'polypeptide(L)'
;GNNAINLMLDENLPNVELLVANSDRQDLVKSLCPNKILLGDSTRGFGAGGDPKVGRECALESIKEIQKSLENTDIVIISAGLGGGTGTGAAPVIAEAAKKMGILTVAVVTTPFELIEGKHKSLIAQEGLKKLSEVVDSYIVISNQKLVENYRNLPVQEAFKVSNYTLKNSIKIIRDIIFETGFINLDFNDLRQVLLDGKETIIGIGNGFG
;
A
#
# COMPACT_ATOMS: atom_id res chain seq x y z
N GLY A 1 1.82 3.18 4.23
CA GLY A 1 2.40 1.84 4.39
C GLY A 1 2.39 1.46 5.85
N ASN A 2 3.56 1.45 6.50
CA ASN A 2 3.77 0.93 7.86
C ASN A 2 2.73 1.38 8.89
N ASN A 3 2.40 2.68 8.91
CA ASN A 3 1.42 3.21 9.86
C ASN A 3 0.03 2.60 9.68
N ALA A 4 -0.41 2.38 8.43
CA ALA A 4 -1.70 1.76 8.16
C ALA A 4 -1.71 0.27 8.52
N ILE A 5 -0.62 -0.46 8.28
CA ILE A 5 -0.49 -1.86 8.72
C ILE A 5 -0.51 -1.96 10.24
N ASN A 6 0.16 -1.04 10.96
CA ASN A 6 0.11 -1.03 12.41
C ASN A 6 -1.33 -0.85 12.93
N LEU A 7 -2.16 -0.02 12.28
CA LEU A 7 -3.57 0.13 12.63
C LEU A 7 -4.41 -1.12 12.33
N MET A 8 -3.92 -2.05 11.50
CA MET A 8 -4.57 -3.33 11.24
C MET A 8 -4.19 -4.41 12.24
N LEU A 9 -3.09 -4.25 12.98
CA LEU A 9 -2.65 -5.27 13.94
C LEU A 9 -3.62 -5.41 15.12
N ASP A 10 -4.32 -4.34 15.46
CA ASP A 10 -5.37 -4.34 16.47
C ASP A 10 -6.69 -4.94 15.97
N GLU A 11 -6.80 -5.24 14.66
CA GLU A 11 -7.98 -5.83 14.05
C GLU A 11 -7.77 -7.34 13.88
N ASN A 12 -8.81 -8.14 14.20
CA ASN A 12 -8.78 -9.55 13.90
C ASN A 12 -9.04 -9.76 12.40
N LEU A 13 -7.98 -9.91 11.61
CA LEU A 13 -8.02 -10.18 10.16
C LEU A 13 -7.64 -11.64 9.88
N PRO A 14 -8.55 -12.61 10.08
CA PRO A 14 -8.24 -14.00 9.78
C PRO A 14 -7.99 -14.17 8.28
N ASN A 15 -7.06 -15.07 7.96
CA ASN A 15 -6.59 -15.39 6.61
C ASN A 15 -5.79 -14.26 5.92
N VAL A 16 -5.32 -13.26 6.67
CA VAL A 16 -4.42 -12.22 6.16
C VAL A 16 -3.10 -12.28 6.92
N GLU A 17 -2.01 -12.40 6.18
CA GLU A 17 -0.67 -12.20 6.71
C GLU A 17 -0.24 -10.74 6.50
N LEU A 18 0.19 -10.08 7.58
CA LEU A 18 0.69 -8.72 7.53
C LEU A 18 2.22 -8.75 7.44
N LEU A 19 2.78 -7.89 6.58
CA LEU A 19 4.21 -7.75 6.33
C LEU A 19 4.57 -6.27 6.21
N VAL A 20 5.64 -5.85 6.88
CA VAL A 20 6.16 -4.48 6.78
C VAL A 20 7.54 -4.49 6.12
N ALA A 21 7.69 -3.76 5.02
CA ALA A 21 8.97 -3.59 4.34
C ALA A 21 9.39 -2.10 4.33
N ASN A 22 10.55 -1.78 4.88
CA ASN A 22 11.05 -0.40 4.93
C ASN A 22 12.59 -0.36 4.93
N SER A 23 13.19 0.69 4.36
CA SER A 23 14.64 0.92 4.42
C SER A 23 15.09 1.70 5.66
N ASP A 24 14.15 2.25 6.43
CA ASP A 24 14.42 2.85 7.74
C ASP A 24 14.27 1.79 8.84
N ARG A 25 15.39 1.46 9.50
CA ARG A 25 15.44 0.47 10.57
C ARG A 25 14.71 0.94 11.82
N GLN A 26 14.79 2.23 12.15
CA GLN A 26 14.15 2.76 13.35
C GLN A 26 12.63 2.67 13.23
N ASP A 27 12.09 2.99 12.06
CA ASP A 27 10.66 2.86 11.78
C ASP A 27 10.21 1.39 11.74
N LEU A 28 11.05 0.48 11.24
CA LEU A 28 10.78 -0.96 11.27
C LEU A 28 10.71 -1.51 12.70
N VAL A 29 11.61 -1.06 13.58
CA VAL A 29 11.63 -1.46 15.00
C VAL A 29 10.35 -1.02 15.73
N LYS A 30 9.83 0.17 15.42
CA LYS A 30 8.58 0.69 16.03
C LYS A 30 7.33 -0.09 15.61
N SER A 31 7.34 -0.77 14.47
CA SER A 31 6.18 -1.55 14.02
C SER A 31 5.96 -2.76 14.93
N LEU A 32 4.70 -3.06 15.25
CA LEU A 32 4.33 -4.25 16.01
C LEU A 32 4.15 -5.49 15.11
N CYS A 33 4.25 -5.33 13.79
CA CYS A 33 4.05 -6.41 12.83
C CYS A 33 5.13 -7.49 13.02
N PRO A 34 4.78 -8.78 13.17
CA PRO A 34 5.78 -9.82 13.39
C PRO A 34 6.68 -10.02 12.16
N ASN A 35 6.09 -9.96 10.96
CA ASN A 35 6.84 -10.10 9.71
C ASN A 35 7.36 -8.74 9.24
N LYS A 36 8.68 -8.63 9.14
CA LYS A 36 9.36 -7.39 8.76
C LYS A 36 10.50 -7.68 7.80
N ILE A 37 10.69 -6.81 6.82
CA ILE A 37 11.83 -6.83 5.89
C ILE A 37 12.52 -5.47 5.97
N LEU A 38 13.81 -5.49 6.29
CA LEU A 38 14.66 -4.31 6.13
C LEU A 38 15.11 -4.25 4.67
N LEU A 39 14.65 -3.22 3.95
CA LEU A 39 14.99 -3.05 2.54
C LEU A 39 16.35 -2.40 2.39
N GLY A 40 17.25 -3.06 1.67
CA GLY A 40 18.55 -2.53 1.25
C GLY A 40 19.53 -2.29 2.38
N ASP A 41 20.65 -3.01 2.36
CA ASP A 41 21.75 -2.79 3.29
C ASP A 41 22.53 -1.51 2.97
N SER A 42 22.44 -1.03 1.71
CA SER A 42 23.13 0.18 1.23
C SER A 42 22.78 1.45 2.00
N THR A 43 21.55 1.58 2.49
CA THR A 43 21.13 2.72 3.32
C THR A 43 21.62 2.63 4.76
N ARG A 44 22.21 1.49 5.16
CA ARG A 44 22.61 1.18 6.54
C ARG A 44 21.46 1.32 7.55
N GLY A 45 20.21 1.28 7.08
CA GLY A 45 19.01 1.43 7.89
C GLY A 45 18.59 2.89 8.17
N PHE A 46 19.14 3.88 7.46
CA PHE A 46 18.77 5.30 7.60
C PHE A 46 17.62 5.74 6.67
N GLY A 47 17.03 4.82 5.90
CA GLY A 47 15.97 5.13 4.96
C GLY A 47 16.47 5.71 3.63
N ALA A 48 15.54 5.89 2.69
CA ALA A 48 15.84 6.34 1.33
C ALA A 48 16.02 7.87 1.19
N GLY A 49 15.96 8.65 2.27
CA GLY A 49 16.17 10.10 2.24
C GLY A 49 15.19 10.90 1.37
N GLY A 50 14.03 10.33 1.04
CA GLY A 50 13.06 10.95 0.13
C GLY A 50 13.33 10.70 -1.36
N ASP A 51 14.40 9.98 -1.72
CA ASP A 51 14.73 9.66 -3.11
C ASP A 51 14.13 8.30 -3.55
N PRO A 52 13.21 8.28 -4.54
CA PRO A 52 12.65 7.03 -5.07
C PRO A 52 13.69 6.10 -5.71
N LYS A 53 14.79 6.62 -6.24
CA LYS A 53 15.84 5.78 -6.85
C LYS A 53 16.51 4.91 -5.79
N VAL A 54 16.84 5.52 -4.65
CA VAL A 54 17.38 4.80 -3.48
C VAL A 54 16.36 3.77 -2.99
N GLY A 55 15.08 4.16 -2.85
CA GLY A 55 14.02 3.21 -2.46
C GLY A 55 13.90 2.01 -3.39
N ARG A 56 14.05 2.23 -4.70
CA ARG A 56 14.06 1.17 -5.72
C ARG A 56 15.28 0.26 -5.60
N GLU A 57 16.47 0.83 -5.43
CA GLU A 57 17.71 0.06 -5.25
C GLU A 57 17.63 -0.83 -4.00
N CYS A 58 17.13 -0.30 -2.88
CA CYS A 58 16.92 -1.07 -1.66
C CYS A 58 15.99 -2.28 -1.88
N ALA A 59 14.91 -2.11 -2.64
CA ALA A 59 14.01 -3.22 -2.95
C ALA A 59 14.65 -4.27 -3.88
N LEU A 60 15.49 -3.84 -4.81
CA LEU A 60 16.22 -4.76 -5.70
C LEU A 60 17.29 -5.56 -4.94
N GLU A 61 17.99 -4.93 -3.99
CA GLU A 61 18.94 -5.61 -3.11
C GLU A 61 18.25 -6.71 -2.29
N SER A 62 17.05 -6.43 -1.78
CA SER A 62 16.25 -7.35 -0.97
C SER A 62 15.30 -8.24 -1.78
N ILE A 63 15.45 -8.34 -3.11
CA ILE A 63 14.48 -9.02 -3.98
C ILE A 63 14.23 -10.49 -3.60
N LYS A 64 15.28 -11.20 -3.19
CA LYS A 64 15.17 -12.61 -2.79
C LYS A 64 14.37 -12.79 -1.51
N GLU A 65 14.54 -11.87 -0.55
CA GLU A 65 13.80 -11.88 0.71
C GLU A 65 12.32 -11.54 0.47
N ILE A 66 12.07 -10.54 -0.38
CA ILE A 66 10.71 -10.19 -0.83
C ILE A 66 10.03 -11.39 -1.47
N GLN A 67 10.67 -12.03 -2.46
CA GLN A 67 10.10 -13.21 -3.13
C GLN A 67 9.83 -14.35 -2.15
N LYS A 68 10.76 -14.64 -1.24
CA LYS A 68 10.58 -15.65 -0.21
C LYS A 68 9.38 -15.36 0.70
N SER A 69 9.17 -14.11 1.07
CA SER A 69 8.01 -13.70 1.90
C SER A 69 6.67 -13.80 1.18
N LEU A 70 6.68 -13.89 -0.16
CA LEU A 70 5.50 -13.99 -1.01
C LEU A 70 5.21 -15.42 -1.48
N GLU A 71 6.01 -16.41 -1.06
CA GLU A 71 5.76 -17.81 -1.39
C GLU A 71 4.40 -18.26 -0.83
N ASN A 72 3.68 -19.12 -1.57
CA ASN A 72 2.34 -19.61 -1.22
C ASN A 72 1.27 -18.51 -1.02
N THR A 73 1.44 -17.36 -1.67
CA THR A 73 0.48 -16.25 -1.64
C THR A 73 -0.36 -16.23 -2.92
N ASP A 74 -1.69 -16.23 -2.80
CA ASP A 74 -2.60 -16.11 -3.96
C ASP A 74 -2.84 -14.64 -4.38
N ILE A 75 -2.90 -13.75 -3.39
CA ILE A 75 -3.19 -12.32 -3.55
C ILE A 75 -2.23 -11.52 -2.68
N VAL A 76 -1.61 -10.49 -3.25
CA VAL A 76 -0.84 -9.50 -2.50
C VAL A 76 -1.51 -8.14 -2.62
N ILE A 77 -1.69 -7.47 -1.48
CA ILE A 77 -2.16 -6.08 -1.41
C ILE A 77 -1.01 -5.20 -0.96
N ILE A 78 -0.50 -4.36 -1.87
CA ILE A 78 0.64 -3.48 -1.62
C ILE A 78 0.14 -2.13 -1.14
N SER A 79 0.46 -1.79 0.11
CA SER A 79 0.08 -0.52 0.73
C SER A 79 1.25 0.46 0.80
N ALA A 80 1.19 1.58 0.06
CA ALA A 80 2.27 2.56 0.03
C ALA A 80 1.79 4.01 0.07
N GLY A 81 2.56 4.86 0.75
CA GLY A 81 2.43 6.31 0.60
C GLY A 81 3.39 6.79 -0.49
N LEU A 82 2.85 7.36 -1.56
CA LEU A 82 3.65 7.88 -2.67
C LEU A 82 4.10 9.31 -2.38
N GLY A 83 5.21 9.72 -3.00
CA GLY A 83 5.81 11.05 -2.81
C GLY A 83 7.04 11.06 -1.89
N GLY A 84 7.32 9.95 -1.20
CA GLY A 84 8.58 9.71 -0.48
C GLY A 84 9.59 8.89 -1.27
N GLY A 85 10.66 8.43 -0.64
CA GLY A 85 11.68 7.59 -1.28
C GLY A 85 11.30 6.11 -1.32
N THR A 86 11.17 5.48 -0.15
CA THR A 86 10.97 4.03 -0.03
C THR A 86 9.66 3.58 -0.65
N GLY A 87 8.51 4.16 -0.26
CA GLY A 87 7.21 3.75 -0.80
C GLY A 87 7.10 3.91 -2.31
N THR A 88 7.55 5.06 -2.84
CA THR A 88 7.50 5.36 -4.28
C THR A 88 8.44 4.47 -5.10
N GLY A 89 9.63 4.16 -4.58
CA GLY A 89 10.65 3.40 -5.30
C GLY A 89 10.50 1.89 -5.16
N ALA A 90 10.16 1.41 -3.97
CA ALA A 90 10.12 -0.01 -3.65
C ALA A 90 8.81 -0.68 -4.08
N ALA A 91 7.66 0.02 -3.97
CA ALA A 91 6.35 -0.58 -4.27
C ALA A 91 6.27 -1.15 -5.70
N PRO A 92 6.74 -0.45 -6.76
CA PRO A 92 6.75 -1.04 -8.11
C PRO A 92 7.64 -2.29 -8.22
N VAL A 93 8.78 -2.34 -7.52
CA VAL A 93 9.67 -3.51 -7.55
C VAL A 93 9.02 -4.72 -6.88
N ILE A 94 8.37 -4.50 -5.73
CA ILE A 94 7.64 -5.54 -5.00
C ILE A 94 6.45 -6.04 -5.85
N ALA A 95 5.70 -5.13 -6.47
CA ALA A 95 4.60 -5.48 -7.37
C ALA A 95 5.06 -6.31 -8.57
N GLU A 96 6.13 -5.89 -9.22
CA GLU A 96 6.69 -6.62 -10.36
C GLU A 96 7.16 -8.03 -9.95
N ALA A 97 7.77 -8.18 -8.77
CA ALA A 97 8.18 -9.47 -8.24
C ALA A 97 6.98 -10.39 -8.01
N ALA A 98 5.93 -9.88 -7.36
CA ALA A 98 4.70 -10.64 -7.10
C ALA A 98 4.00 -11.06 -8.39
N LYS A 99 3.88 -10.16 -9.37
CA LYS A 99 3.27 -10.45 -10.67
C LYS A 99 4.05 -11.52 -11.44
N LYS A 100 5.39 -11.49 -11.41
CA LYS A 100 6.25 -12.54 -11.99
C LYS A 100 6.07 -13.91 -11.32
N MET A 101 5.62 -13.93 -10.07
CA MET A 101 5.30 -15.15 -9.33
C MET A 101 3.86 -15.65 -9.59
N GLY A 102 3.06 -14.95 -10.40
CA GLY A 102 1.68 -15.32 -10.72
C GLY A 102 0.64 -14.90 -9.67
N ILE A 103 1.04 -14.08 -8.70
CA ILE A 103 0.21 -13.59 -7.60
C ILE A 103 -0.69 -12.46 -8.10
N LEU A 104 -1.97 -12.50 -7.75
CA LEU A 104 -2.89 -11.39 -8.03
C LEU A 104 -2.42 -10.16 -7.23
N THR A 105 -1.96 -9.13 -7.94
CA THR A 105 -1.22 -8.01 -7.34
C THR A 105 -2.06 -6.74 -7.38
N VAL A 106 -2.55 -6.31 -6.22
CA VAL A 106 -3.36 -5.10 -6.07
C VAL A 106 -2.57 -4.06 -5.27
N ALA A 107 -2.57 -2.80 -5.70
CA ALA A 107 -1.97 -1.71 -4.94
C ALA A 107 -3.04 -0.79 -4.33
N VAL A 108 -2.88 -0.42 -3.07
CA VAL A 108 -3.68 0.64 -2.43
C VAL A 108 -2.73 1.72 -1.96
N VAL A 109 -2.75 2.87 -2.62
CA VAL A 109 -1.75 3.91 -2.43
C VAL A 109 -2.35 5.25 -2.08
N THR A 110 -1.63 6.04 -1.29
CA THR A 110 -2.02 7.43 -0.99
C THR A 110 -1.11 8.40 -1.75
N THR A 111 -1.68 9.46 -2.33
CA THR A 111 -0.92 10.61 -2.83
C THR A 111 -0.73 11.64 -1.72
N PRO A 112 0.31 12.51 -1.76
CA PRO A 112 0.60 13.44 -0.68
C PRO A 112 -0.46 14.55 -0.52
N PHE A 113 -0.45 15.21 0.63
CA PHE A 113 -1.21 16.45 0.83
C PHE A 113 -0.49 17.60 0.12
N GLU A 114 -0.84 17.93 -1.11
CA GLU A 114 -0.09 18.92 -1.91
C GLU A 114 0.05 20.27 -1.20
N LEU A 115 -1.01 20.74 -0.54
CA LEU A 115 -1.02 22.00 0.21
C LEU A 115 -0.10 22.00 1.44
N ILE A 116 0.24 20.82 1.99
CA ILE A 116 1.01 20.67 3.24
C ILE A 116 2.45 20.21 2.93
N GLU A 117 2.59 19.22 2.05
CA GLU A 117 3.85 18.56 1.74
C GLU A 117 4.54 19.12 0.48
N GLY A 118 3.81 19.92 -0.31
CA GLY A 118 4.33 20.63 -1.47
C GLY A 118 4.25 19.85 -2.80
N LYS A 119 4.25 20.61 -3.90
CA LYS A 119 4.14 20.12 -5.28
C LYS A 119 5.23 19.13 -5.68
N HIS A 120 6.43 19.26 -5.14
CA HIS A 120 7.55 18.37 -5.45
C HIS A 120 7.22 16.91 -5.08
N LYS A 121 6.61 16.67 -3.91
CA LYS A 121 6.17 15.33 -3.53
C LYS A 121 5.04 14.82 -4.43
N SER A 122 4.12 15.70 -4.86
CA SER A 122 3.05 15.33 -5.80
C SER A 122 3.63 14.82 -7.12
N LEU A 123 4.66 15.47 -7.66
CA LEU A 123 5.32 15.03 -8.90
C LEU A 123 6.00 13.67 -8.73
N ILE A 124 6.74 13.48 -7.64
CA ILE A 124 7.33 12.18 -7.29
C ILE A 124 6.25 11.10 -7.20
N ALA A 125 5.12 11.42 -6.55
CA ALA A 125 4.01 10.48 -6.41
C ALA A 125 3.39 10.10 -7.75
N GLN A 126 3.21 11.05 -8.67
CA GLN A 126 2.69 10.80 -10.01
C GLN A 126 3.62 9.88 -10.82
N GLU A 127 4.94 10.13 -10.78
CA GLU A 127 5.92 9.27 -11.45
C GLU A 127 5.94 7.86 -10.86
N GLY A 128 5.89 7.74 -9.53
CA GLY A 128 5.80 6.45 -8.85
C GLY A 128 4.53 5.69 -9.18
N LEU A 129 3.39 6.38 -9.19
CA LEU A 129 2.10 5.81 -9.55
C LEU A 129 2.11 5.28 -10.98
N LYS A 130 2.67 6.04 -11.93
CA LYS A 130 2.81 5.59 -13.32
C LYS A 130 3.56 4.26 -13.40
N LYS A 131 4.74 4.19 -12.78
CA LYS A 131 5.55 2.96 -12.74
C LYS A 131 4.81 1.81 -12.07
N LEU A 132 4.13 2.08 -10.96
CA LEU A 132 3.35 1.07 -10.24
C LEU A 132 2.19 0.55 -11.08
N SER A 133 1.47 1.42 -11.77
CA SER A 133 0.31 1.06 -12.61
C SER A 133 0.66 0.13 -13.78
N GLU A 134 1.92 0.14 -14.22
CA GLU A 134 2.42 -0.73 -15.29
C GLU A 134 2.71 -2.17 -14.80
N VAL A 135 2.84 -2.38 -13.49
CA VAL A 135 3.32 -3.64 -12.89
C VAL A 135 2.37 -4.29 -11.89
N VAL A 136 1.17 -3.72 -11.70
CA VAL A 136 0.08 -4.28 -10.88
C VAL A 136 -1.04 -4.78 -11.79
N ASP A 137 -1.98 -5.53 -11.24
CA ASP A 137 -3.21 -5.91 -11.95
C ASP A 137 -4.29 -4.83 -11.78
N SER A 138 -4.40 -4.31 -10.56
CA SER A 138 -5.29 -3.20 -10.21
C SER A 138 -4.63 -2.29 -9.17
N TYR A 139 -5.00 -1.01 -9.16
CA TYR A 139 -4.60 -0.07 -8.14
C TYR A 139 -5.72 0.88 -7.74
N ILE A 140 -5.72 1.27 -6.47
CA ILE A 140 -6.64 2.22 -5.86
C ILE A 140 -5.83 3.40 -5.35
N VAL A 141 -6.22 4.60 -5.76
CA VAL A 141 -5.56 5.84 -5.36
C VAL A 141 -6.42 6.61 -4.37
N ILE A 142 -5.90 6.78 -3.16
CA ILE A 142 -6.49 7.60 -2.12
C ILE A 142 -5.83 8.99 -2.18
N SER A 143 -6.58 9.98 -2.63
CA SER A 143 -6.09 11.35 -2.70
C SER A 143 -6.19 12.04 -1.34
N ASN A 144 -5.05 12.23 -0.68
CA ASN A 144 -5.01 12.98 0.59
C ASN A 144 -5.45 14.43 0.43
N GLN A 145 -5.20 15.03 -0.74
CA GLN A 145 -5.69 16.36 -1.08
C GLN A 145 -7.24 16.42 -1.03
N LYS A 146 -7.93 15.45 -1.64
CA LYS A 146 -9.40 15.36 -1.57
C LYS A 146 -9.91 15.08 -0.15
N LEU A 147 -9.15 14.37 0.68
CA LEU A 147 -9.50 14.19 2.10
C LEU A 147 -9.53 15.54 2.82
N VAL A 148 -8.50 16.39 2.68
CA VAL A 148 -8.46 17.69 3.39
C VAL A 148 -9.53 18.66 2.90
N GLU A 149 -9.89 18.62 1.62
CA GLU A 149 -10.97 19.46 1.09
C GLU A 149 -12.32 19.21 1.78
N ASN A 150 -12.57 17.96 2.19
CA ASN A 150 -13.76 17.55 2.94
C ASN A 150 -13.63 17.82 4.46
N TYR A 151 -12.42 17.94 5.00
CA TYR A 151 -12.15 18.15 6.43
C TYR A 151 -11.39 19.47 6.68
N ARG A 152 -11.95 20.60 6.20
CA ARG A 152 -11.36 21.93 6.35
C ARG A 152 -11.03 22.22 7.84
N ASN A 153 -9.80 22.69 8.10
CA ASN A 153 -9.26 23.07 9.42
C ASN A 153 -8.75 21.95 10.35
N LEU A 154 -8.56 20.72 9.88
CA LEU A 154 -7.88 19.71 10.70
C LEU A 154 -6.38 20.05 10.89
N PRO A 155 -5.84 19.86 12.11
CA PRO A 155 -4.39 19.85 12.32
C PRO A 155 -3.72 18.79 11.42
N VAL A 156 -2.51 19.09 10.94
CA VAL A 156 -1.76 18.22 10.01
C VAL A 156 -1.67 16.77 10.52
N GLN A 157 -1.42 16.58 11.81
CA GLN A 157 -1.33 15.24 12.41
C GLN A 157 -2.65 14.46 12.31
N GLU A 158 -3.79 15.12 12.50
CA GLU A 158 -5.10 14.49 12.39
C GLU A 158 -5.42 14.16 10.93
N ALA A 159 -5.01 15.00 9.98
CA ALA A 159 -5.16 14.70 8.56
C ALA A 159 -4.40 13.41 8.16
N PHE A 160 -3.17 13.23 8.64
CA PHE A 160 -2.42 11.97 8.43
C PHE A 160 -3.09 10.76 9.08
N LYS A 161 -3.70 10.92 10.26
CA LYS A 161 -4.47 9.83 10.88
C LYS A 161 -5.67 9.44 10.01
N VAL A 162 -6.44 10.42 9.53
CA VAL A 162 -7.56 10.17 8.61
C VAL A 162 -7.09 9.45 7.35
N SER A 163 -5.97 9.86 6.75
CA SER A 163 -5.38 9.16 5.60
C SER A 163 -5.04 7.70 5.91
N ASN A 164 -4.38 7.43 7.05
CA ASN A 164 -4.05 6.07 7.46
C ASN A 164 -5.30 5.21 7.73
N TYR A 165 -6.36 5.79 8.31
CA TYR A 165 -7.64 5.10 8.51
C TYR A 165 -8.35 4.81 7.19
N THR A 166 -8.35 5.75 6.25
CA THR A 166 -8.91 5.52 4.91
C THR A 166 -8.17 4.39 4.21
N LEU A 167 -6.83 4.40 4.25
CA LEU A 167 -6.00 3.34 3.69
C LEU A 167 -6.28 1.98 4.36
N LYS A 168 -6.41 1.96 5.70
CA LYS A 168 -6.81 0.77 6.45
C LYS A 168 -8.15 0.21 5.97
N ASN A 169 -9.16 1.07 5.93
CA ASN A 169 -10.52 0.69 5.60
C ASN A 169 -10.63 0.21 4.15
N SER A 170 -9.91 0.82 3.20
CA SER A 170 -9.88 0.35 1.81
C SER A 170 -9.35 -1.08 1.70
N ILE A 171 -8.30 -1.41 2.45
CA ILE A 171 -7.73 -2.77 2.45
C ILE A 171 -8.68 -3.76 3.13
N LYS A 172 -9.33 -3.35 4.24
CA LYS A 172 -10.35 -4.15 4.91
C LYS A 172 -11.53 -4.48 3.99
N ILE A 173 -12.01 -3.49 3.23
CA ILE A 173 -13.10 -3.71 2.25
C ILE A 173 -12.71 -4.73 1.19
N ILE A 174 -11.50 -4.63 0.63
CA ILE A 174 -11.03 -5.61 -0.36
C ILE A 174 -10.97 -7.01 0.26
N ARG A 175 -10.40 -7.11 1.47
CA ARG A 175 -10.36 -8.36 2.24
C ARG A 175 -11.77 -8.91 2.46
N ASP A 176 -12.72 -8.09 2.86
CA ASP A 176 -14.09 -8.54 3.18
C ASP A 176 -14.81 -9.01 1.91
N ILE A 177 -14.58 -8.35 0.76
CA ILE A 177 -15.08 -8.83 -0.55
C ILE A 177 -14.46 -10.20 -0.93
N ILE A 178 -13.19 -10.44 -0.59
CA ILE A 178 -12.49 -11.71 -0.90
C ILE A 178 -12.96 -12.84 0.03
N PHE A 179 -13.09 -12.57 1.33
CA PHE A 179 -13.15 -13.60 2.36
C PHE A 179 -14.46 -13.64 3.17
N GLU A 180 -15.25 -12.56 3.20
CA GLU A 180 -16.54 -12.59 3.88
C GLU A 180 -17.63 -13.11 2.93
N THR A 181 -18.15 -14.27 3.31
CA THR A 181 -19.27 -14.92 2.64
C THR A 181 -20.56 -14.18 3.02
N GLY A 182 -21.01 -13.28 2.14
CA GLY A 182 -22.39 -12.80 2.16
C GLY A 182 -23.38 -13.88 1.72
N PHE A 183 -24.68 -13.58 1.75
CA PHE A 183 -25.74 -14.47 1.22
C PHE A 183 -25.63 -14.72 -0.30
N ILE A 184 -24.92 -13.86 -1.02
CA ILE A 184 -24.57 -14.04 -2.44
C ILE A 184 -23.06 -14.27 -2.47
N ASN A 185 -22.67 -15.51 -2.72
CA ASN A 185 -21.27 -15.91 -2.75
C ASN A 185 -20.67 -15.49 -4.10
N LEU A 186 -19.85 -14.44 -4.10
CA LEU A 186 -18.92 -14.18 -5.21
C LEU A 186 -17.78 -15.19 -5.07
N ASP A 187 -17.48 -15.94 -6.12
CA ASP A 187 -16.32 -16.83 -6.07
C ASP A 187 -15.01 -16.06 -6.30
N PHE A 188 -13.90 -16.62 -5.80
CA PHE A 188 -12.59 -15.99 -5.94
C PHE A 188 -12.18 -15.77 -7.41
N ASN A 189 -12.66 -16.60 -8.34
CA ASN A 189 -12.35 -16.47 -9.75
C ASN A 189 -13.07 -15.28 -10.38
N ASP A 190 -14.31 -14.99 -9.99
CA ASP A 190 -15.07 -13.83 -10.43
C ASP A 190 -14.37 -12.55 -9.99
N LEU A 191 -13.97 -12.48 -8.72
CA LEU A 191 -13.22 -11.33 -8.20
C LEU A 191 -11.85 -11.20 -8.88
N ARG A 192 -11.16 -12.33 -9.07
CA ARG A 192 -9.89 -12.36 -9.80
C ARG A 192 -10.08 -11.81 -11.20
N GLN A 193 -11.14 -12.17 -11.93
CA GLN A 193 -11.37 -11.65 -13.28
C GLN A 193 -11.66 -10.15 -13.32
N VAL A 194 -12.33 -9.60 -12.29
CA VAL A 194 -12.59 -8.15 -12.21
C VAL A 194 -11.31 -7.37 -11.86
N LEU A 195 -10.46 -7.92 -11.00
CA LEU A 195 -9.23 -7.26 -10.56
C LEU A 195 -8.06 -7.46 -11.51
N LEU A 196 -8.03 -8.59 -12.23
CA LEU A 196 -7.02 -8.88 -13.25
C LEU A 196 -7.14 -7.87 -14.39
N ASP A 197 -6.07 -7.13 -14.65
CA ASP A 197 -6.02 -6.02 -15.63
C ASP A 197 -7.07 -4.91 -15.40
N GLY A 198 -7.60 -4.79 -14.17
CA GLY A 198 -8.60 -3.79 -13.79
C GLY A 198 -8.08 -2.34 -13.80
N LYS A 199 -6.75 -2.14 -13.87
CA LYS A 199 -6.09 -0.81 -13.89
C LYS A 199 -6.54 0.05 -12.69
N GLU A 200 -7.01 1.28 -12.92
CA GLU A 200 -7.48 2.15 -11.85
C GLU A 200 -8.85 1.70 -11.36
N THR A 201 -8.94 1.37 -10.07
CA THR A 201 -10.15 0.92 -9.40
C THR A 201 -10.62 1.93 -8.37
N ILE A 202 -11.93 2.15 -8.30
CA ILE A 202 -12.57 3.08 -7.37
C ILE A 202 -13.42 2.27 -6.38
N ILE A 203 -13.23 2.54 -5.08
CA ILE A 203 -14.07 1.99 -4.02
C ILE A 203 -15.05 3.06 -3.55
N GLY A 204 -16.35 2.75 -3.62
CA GLY A 204 -17.43 3.57 -3.07
C GLY A 204 -18.10 2.85 -1.90
N ILE A 205 -18.38 3.57 -0.81
CA ILE A 205 -19.10 3.06 0.36
C ILE A 205 -20.39 3.86 0.50
N GLY A 206 -21.52 3.18 0.62
CA GLY A 206 -22.82 3.79 0.90
C GLY A 206 -23.46 3.14 2.12
N ASN A 207 -23.87 3.94 3.09
CA ASN A 207 -24.65 3.50 4.25
C ASN A 207 -26.06 4.07 4.13
N GLY A 208 -27.08 3.21 4.31
CA GLY A 208 -28.49 3.61 4.35
C GLY A 208 -29.16 3.01 5.59
N PHE A 209 -30.01 3.80 6.23
CA PHE A 209 -30.83 3.35 7.36
C PHE A 209 -32.29 3.69 7.04
N GLY A 210 -33.21 2.80 7.40
CA GLY A 210 -34.65 2.91 7.18
C GLY A 210 -35.43 2.13 8.22
#